data_AF-A0A482WBG5-F1
#
_entry.id   AF-A0A482WBG5-F1
#
_cell.length_a   1.000
_cell.length_b   1.000
_cell.length_c   1.000
_cell.angle_alpha   90.00
_cell.angle_beta   90.00
_cell.angle_gamma   90.00
#
_symmetry.space_group_name_H-M   'P 1'
#
loop_
_entity.id
_entity.type
_entity.pdbx_description
1 polymer ?
#
loop_
_entity_poly.entity_id
_entity_poly.type
_entity_poly.pdbx_seq_one_letter_code
_entity_poly.pdbx_strand_id
1 'polypeptide(L)'
;MPNDARYALLYSDYETATVLRLPFEKFSIITVGLPLFAFLFCIVYSVVFHFETATYTHCQVFNILPSISAAIGNFSPQRQVWQMAIALHAVPRFSIAFVYLQHHQNVLYQHDQWMGAVACVLNVVENISLIILSFWTSSQYYRKYL
;
A
#
# COMPACT_ATOMS: atom_id res chain seq x y z
N MET A 1 20.81 -10.73 -45.25
CA MET A 1 20.19 -11.44 -44.11
C MET A 1 19.34 -10.49 -43.23
N PRO A 2 18.27 -9.85 -43.74
CA PRO A 2 17.44 -8.92 -42.94
C PRO A 2 16.22 -9.59 -42.27
N ASN A 3 15.88 -10.81 -42.65
CA ASN A 3 14.61 -11.44 -42.22
C ASN A 3 14.70 -12.04 -40.82
N ASP A 4 15.84 -12.63 -40.44
CA ASP A 4 16.00 -13.30 -39.14
C ASP A 4 15.93 -12.32 -37.96
N ALA A 5 16.52 -11.13 -38.12
CA ALA A 5 16.43 -10.05 -37.14
C ALA A 5 14.99 -9.51 -37.00
N ARG A 6 14.21 -9.52 -38.09
CA ARG A 6 12.82 -9.07 -38.09
C ARG A 6 11.91 -10.06 -37.35
N TYR A 7 12.15 -11.36 -37.50
CA TYR A 7 11.44 -12.39 -36.75
C TYR A 7 11.81 -12.38 -35.26
N ALA A 8 13.07 -12.11 -34.90
CA ALA A 8 13.49 -12.00 -33.52
C ALA A 8 12.85 -10.80 -32.79
N LEU A 9 12.72 -9.64 -33.45
CA LEU A 9 12.00 -8.48 -32.90
C LEU A 9 10.50 -8.76 -32.71
N LEU A 10 9.84 -9.35 -33.72
CA LEU A 10 8.44 -9.74 -33.60
C LEU A 10 8.22 -10.82 -32.54
N TYR A 11 9.21 -11.71 -32.32
CA TYR A 11 9.16 -12.72 -31.27
C TYR A 11 9.27 -12.07 -29.88
N SER A 12 10.16 -11.07 -29.73
CA SER A 12 10.27 -10.27 -28.50
C SER A 12 8.98 -9.50 -28.21
N ASP A 13 8.34 -8.91 -29.23
CA ASP A 13 7.08 -8.16 -29.06
C ASP A 13 5.90 -9.07 -28.71
N TYR A 14 5.82 -10.31 -29.21
CA TYR A 14 4.75 -11.26 -28.83
C TYR A 14 4.97 -11.90 -27.45
N GLU A 15 6.22 -12.15 -27.01
CA GLU A 15 6.46 -12.58 -25.62
C GLU A 15 6.08 -11.49 -24.62
N THR A 16 6.15 -10.22 -25.06
CA THR A 16 5.67 -9.07 -24.29
C THR A 16 4.17 -8.82 -24.47
N ALA A 17 3.42 -9.76 -25.06
CA ALA A 17 1.96 -9.70 -25.10
C ALA A 17 1.43 -9.92 -23.67
N THR A 18 1.19 -8.81 -22.99
CA THR A 18 0.57 -8.71 -21.66
C THR A 18 -0.64 -9.65 -21.53
N VAL A 19 -0.43 -10.79 -20.89
CA VAL A 19 -1.40 -11.91 -20.77
C VAL A 19 -2.62 -11.54 -19.93
N LEU A 20 -2.63 -10.37 -19.27
CA LEU A 20 -3.69 -9.94 -18.37
C LEU A 20 -4.10 -8.48 -18.65
N ARG A 21 -5.10 -8.29 -19.52
CA ARG A 21 -5.78 -6.99 -19.69
C ARG A 21 -6.84 -6.80 -18.61
N LEU A 22 -6.42 -6.40 -17.41
CA LEU A 22 -7.35 -5.96 -16.38
C LEU A 22 -7.74 -4.49 -16.61
N PRO A 23 -9.04 -4.14 -16.54
CA PRO A 23 -9.45 -2.74 -16.56
C PRO A 23 -8.89 -2.05 -15.30
N PHE A 24 -8.03 -1.05 -15.51
CA PHE A 24 -7.34 -0.31 -14.45
C PHE A 24 -8.30 0.23 -13.38
N GLU A 25 -9.49 0.64 -13.80
CA GLU A 25 -10.55 1.13 -12.92
C GLU A 25 -10.95 0.10 -11.84
N LYS A 26 -11.30 -1.12 -12.24
CA LYS A 26 -11.72 -2.16 -11.29
C LYS A 26 -10.56 -2.57 -10.37
N PHE A 27 -9.36 -2.66 -10.93
CA PHE A 27 -8.16 -2.98 -10.16
C PHE A 27 -7.87 -1.90 -9.10
N SER A 28 -8.02 -0.63 -9.46
CA SER A 28 -7.84 0.49 -8.54
C SER A 28 -8.89 0.48 -7.42
N ILE A 29 -10.17 0.24 -7.74
CA ILE A 29 -11.25 0.14 -6.75
C ILE A 29 -10.99 -1.01 -5.77
N ILE A 30 -10.63 -2.19 -6.26
CA ILE A 30 -10.33 -3.36 -5.42
C ILE A 30 -9.14 -3.07 -4.52
N THR A 31 -8.07 -2.49 -5.10
CA THR A 31 -6.86 -2.13 -4.38
C THR A 31 -7.21 -1.19 -3.23
N VAL A 32 -7.84 -0.04 -3.50
CA VAL A 32 -8.17 0.97 -2.47
C VAL A 32 -9.21 0.47 -1.46
N GLY A 33 -10.12 -0.41 -1.89
CA GLY A 33 -11.13 -1.00 -1.01
C GLY A 33 -10.52 -1.85 0.10
N LEU A 34 -9.45 -2.60 -0.20
CA LEU A 34 -8.85 -3.54 0.75
C LEU A 34 -8.41 -2.91 2.09
N PRO A 35 -7.57 -1.85 2.13
CA PRO A 35 -7.20 -1.20 3.39
C PRO A 35 -8.38 -0.48 4.05
N LEU A 36 -9.37 -0.03 3.27
CA LEU A 36 -10.58 0.59 3.82
C LEU A 36 -11.44 -0.42 4.58
N PHE A 37 -11.66 -1.61 4.02
CA PHE A 37 -12.36 -2.69 4.72
C PHE A 37 -11.58 -3.16 5.95
N ALA A 38 -10.26 -3.31 5.83
CA ALA A 38 -9.42 -3.67 6.98
C ALA A 38 -9.47 -2.61 8.08
N PHE A 39 -9.45 -1.32 7.72
CA PHE A 39 -9.57 -0.21 8.67
C PHE A 39 -10.90 -0.24 9.42
N LEU A 40 -12.02 -0.36 8.68
CA LEU A 40 -13.36 -0.43 9.27
C LEU A 40 -13.49 -1.63 10.20
N PHE A 41 -12.97 -2.79 9.80
CA PHE A 41 -12.91 -3.98 10.65
C PHE A 41 -12.12 -3.72 11.93
N CYS A 42 -10.94 -3.10 11.85
CA CYS A 42 -10.12 -2.78 13.02
C CYS A 42 -10.85 -1.86 14.02
N ILE A 43 -11.53 -0.83 13.52
CA ILE A 43 -12.30 0.10 14.35
C ILE A 43 -13.49 -0.59 15.01
N VAL A 44 -14.35 -1.25 14.24
CA VAL A 44 -15.56 -1.90 14.75
C VAL A 44 -15.19 -2.98 15.77
N TYR A 45 -14.18 -3.79 15.48
CA TYR A 45 -13.74 -4.83 16.40
C TYR A 45 -13.17 -4.22 17.69
N SER A 46 -12.38 -3.15 17.59
CA SER A 46 -11.82 -2.47 18.77
C SER A 46 -12.91 -1.89 19.66
N VAL A 47 -13.96 -1.29 19.09
CA VAL A 47 -15.09 -0.73 19.84
C VAL A 47 -15.93 -1.83 20.50
N VAL A 48 -16.18 -2.94 19.81
CA VAL A 48 -17.04 -4.03 20.35
C VAL A 48 -16.33 -4.84 21.43
N PHE A 49 -15.07 -5.22 21.20
CA PHE A 49 -14.37 -6.18 22.06
C PHE A 49 -13.35 -5.54 23.00
N HIS A 50 -12.83 -4.35 22.67
CA HIS A 50 -11.70 -3.74 23.37
C HIS A 50 -11.98 -2.27 23.75
N PHE A 51 -13.24 -1.90 23.99
CA PHE A 51 -13.65 -0.51 24.24
C PHE A 51 -12.78 0.16 25.30
N GLU A 52 -12.74 -0.40 26.51
CA GLU A 52 -12.05 0.19 27.67
C GLU A 52 -10.54 0.32 27.46
N THR A 53 -9.90 -0.68 26.86
CA THR A 53 -8.45 -0.65 26.56
C THR A 53 -8.12 0.24 25.37
N ALA A 54 -9.03 0.37 24.40
CA ALA A 54 -8.82 1.12 23.17
C ALA A 54 -9.16 2.62 23.32
N THR A 55 -10.02 2.98 24.28
CA THR A 55 -10.32 4.36 24.69
C THR A 55 -9.47 4.83 25.87
N TYR A 56 -8.63 3.96 26.44
CA TYR A 56 -7.76 4.30 27.55
C TYR A 56 -6.80 5.43 27.15
N THR A 57 -6.90 6.54 27.86
CA THR A 57 -5.96 7.64 27.75
C THR A 57 -5.22 7.81 29.07
N HIS A 58 -3.95 8.21 29.01
CA HIS A 58 -3.16 8.52 30.20
C HIS A 58 -3.82 9.62 31.06
N CYS A 59 -4.62 10.50 30.44
CA CYS A 59 -5.37 11.55 31.11
C CYS A 59 -6.75 11.11 31.64
N GLN A 60 -7.14 9.83 31.48
CA GLN A 60 -8.44 9.27 31.88
C GLN A 60 -9.66 10.05 31.37
N VAL A 61 -9.53 10.63 30.16
CA VAL A 61 -10.64 11.32 29.50
C VAL A 61 -11.43 10.29 28.69
N PHE A 62 -12.76 10.34 28.83
CA PHE A 62 -13.67 9.49 28.08
C PHE A 62 -13.62 9.83 26.59
N ASN A 63 -13.28 8.84 25.76
CA ASN A 63 -13.32 8.94 24.31
C ASN A 63 -14.34 7.96 23.76
N ILE A 64 -15.13 8.40 22.78
CA ILE A 64 -16.11 7.55 22.09
C ILE A 64 -15.42 6.59 21.10
N LEU A 65 -14.29 7.02 20.52
CA LEU A 65 -13.55 6.26 19.52
C LEU A 65 -12.13 5.97 19.99
N PRO A 66 -11.61 4.76 19.71
CA PRO A 66 -10.22 4.46 19.95
C PRO A 66 -9.32 5.27 19.01
N SER A 67 -8.08 5.54 19.43
CA SER A 67 -7.12 6.16 18.52
C SER A 67 -6.87 5.24 17.32
N ILE A 68 -6.70 5.84 16.13
CA ILE A 68 -6.50 5.09 14.88
C ILE A 68 -5.31 4.13 15.01
N SER A 69 -4.19 4.62 15.57
CA SER A 69 -2.99 3.82 15.81
C SER A 69 -3.21 2.69 16.83
N ALA A 70 -4.04 2.91 17.86
CA ALA A 70 -4.39 1.84 18.79
C ALA A 70 -5.23 0.76 18.13
N ALA A 71 -6.24 1.14 17.34
CA ALA A 71 -7.13 0.21 16.67
C ALA A 71 -6.41 -0.67 15.63
N ILE A 72 -5.47 -0.11 14.86
CA ILE A 72 -4.74 -0.86 13.82
C ILE A 72 -3.46 -1.54 14.34
N GLY A 73 -2.88 -1.08 15.45
CA GLY A 73 -1.53 -1.46 15.87
C GLY A 73 -1.41 -2.13 17.23
N ASN A 74 -2.39 -1.99 18.12
CA ASN A 74 -2.24 -2.40 19.52
C ASN A 74 -2.82 -3.79 19.85
N PHE A 75 -3.72 -4.28 19.01
CA PHE A 75 -4.55 -5.45 19.31
C PHE A 75 -4.43 -6.55 18.26
N SER A 76 -4.38 -7.80 18.71
CA SER A 76 -4.42 -9.01 17.87
C SER A 76 -5.82 -9.63 18.01
N PRO A 77 -6.51 -10.05 16.93
CA PRO A 77 -6.00 -10.28 15.56
C PRO A 77 -6.08 -9.09 14.58
N GLN A 78 -6.68 -7.95 14.92
CA GLN A 78 -6.91 -6.84 13.97
C GLN A 78 -5.62 -6.33 13.31
N ARG A 79 -4.52 -6.23 14.06
CA ARG A 79 -3.21 -5.84 13.53
C ARG A 79 -2.73 -6.72 12.38
N GLN A 80 -2.97 -8.03 12.46
CA GLN A 80 -2.55 -8.96 11.40
C GLN A 80 -3.37 -8.73 10.12
N VAL A 81 -4.68 -8.50 10.28
CA VAL A 81 -5.57 -8.14 9.17
C VAL A 81 -5.12 -6.83 8.52
N TRP A 82 -4.79 -5.82 9.32
CA TRP A 82 -4.24 -4.55 8.84
C TRP A 82 -2.91 -4.73 8.09
N GLN A 83 -1.96 -5.46 8.66
CA GLN A 83 -0.66 -5.72 8.03
C GLN A 83 -0.78 -6.47 6.70
N MET A 84 -1.65 -7.48 6.63
CA MET A 84 -1.92 -8.20 5.38
C MET A 84 -2.56 -7.28 4.32
N ALA A 85 -3.52 -6.44 4.74
CA ALA A 85 -4.16 -5.49 3.83
C ALA A 85 -3.15 -4.47 3.28
N ILE A 86 -2.27 -3.93 4.13
CA ILE A 86 -1.22 -2.99 3.70
C ILE A 86 -0.20 -3.67 2.79
N ALA A 87 0.23 -4.90 3.09
CA ALA A 87 1.16 -5.65 2.26
C ALA A 87 0.57 -5.96 0.87
N LEU A 88 -0.67 -6.45 0.83
CA LEU A 88 -1.36 -6.75 -0.43
C LEU A 88 -1.66 -5.48 -1.24
N HIS A 89 -1.93 -4.35 -0.57
CA HIS A 89 -2.10 -3.04 -1.20
C HIS A 89 -0.77 -2.42 -1.69
N ALA A 90 0.36 -2.73 -1.07
CA ALA A 90 1.63 -2.13 -1.45
C ALA A 90 2.11 -2.61 -2.84
N VAL A 91 1.91 -3.89 -3.14
CA VAL A 91 2.27 -4.50 -4.44
C VAL A 91 1.71 -3.71 -5.63
N PRO A 92 0.39 -3.49 -5.75
CA PRO A 92 -0.18 -2.75 -6.88
C PRO A 92 0.31 -1.30 -6.91
N ARG A 93 0.54 -0.65 -5.76
CA ARG A 93 1.08 0.72 -5.73
C ARG A 93 2.49 0.82 -6.31
N PHE A 94 3.38 -0.11 -5.98
CA PHE A 94 4.71 -0.14 -6.57
C PHE A 94 4.66 -0.42 -8.08
N SER A 95 3.82 -1.36 -8.52
CA SER A 95 3.63 -1.63 -9.95
C SER A 95 3.14 -0.39 -10.70
N ILE A 96 2.15 0.32 -10.14
CA ILE A 96 1.59 1.54 -10.74
C ILE A 96 2.66 2.65 -10.79
N ALA A 97 3.41 2.88 -9.71
CA ALA A 97 4.47 3.88 -9.68
C ALA A 97 5.52 3.66 -10.79
N PHE A 98 5.90 2.40 -11.03
CA PHE A 98 6.83 2.06 -12.12
C PHE A 98 6.23 2.32 -13.50
N VAL A 99 4.98 1.90 -13.74
CA VAL A 99 4.28 2.16 -15.01
C VAL A 99 4.15 3.66 -15.29
N TYR A 100 3.81 4.47 -14.27
CA TYR A 100 3.75 5.92 -14.41
C TYR A 100 5.13 6.52 -14.71
N LEU A 101 6.21 6.05 -14.07
CA LEU A 101 7.55 6.53 -14.37
C LEU A 101 7.93 6.26 -15.84
N GLN A 102 7.67 5.06 -16.33
CA GLN A 102 7.90 4.72 -17.74
C GLN A 102 7.05 5.56 -18.68
N HIS A 103 5.77 5.77 -18.34
CA HIS A 103 4.87 6.62 -19.13
C HIS A 103 5.38 8.07 -19.19
N HIS A 104 5.77 8.63 -18.05
CA HIS A 104 6.34 9.97 -17.95
C HIS A 104 7.63 10.13 -18.76
N GLN A 105 8.52 9.13 -18.76
CA GLN A 105 9.74 9.16 -19.58
C GLN A 105 9.47 9.14 -21.09
N ASN A 106 8.39 8.48 -21.52
CA ASN A 106 8.03 8.38 -22.95
C ASN A 106 7.22 9.59 -23.44
N VAL A 107 6.45 10.25 -22.58
CA VAL A 107 5.52 11.33 -22.97
C VAL A 107 6.04 12.72 -22.65
N LEU A 108 6.78 12.90 -21.56
CA LEU A 108 7.28 14.23 -21.17
C LEU A 108 8.55 14.61 -21.93
N TYR A 109 8.69 15.91 -22.19
CA TYR A 109 9.94 16.49 -22.67
C TYR A 109 11.06 16.23 -21.66
N GLN A 110 12.28 16.08 -22.18
CA GLN A 110 13.48 15.73 -21.40
C GLN A 110 13.73 16.65 -20.18
N HIS A 111 13.29 17.91 -20.26
CA HIS A 111 13.37 18.87 -19.17
C HIS A 111 12.42 18.55 -17.99
N ASP A 112 11.23 18.03 -18.28
CA ASP A 112 10.17 17.78 -17.30
C ASP A 112 10.18 16.35 -16.74
N GLN A 113 11.00 15.46 -17.30
CA GLN A 113 11.15 14.08 -16.83
C GLN A 113 11.58 13.99 -15.36
N TRP A 114 12.29 15.00 -14.84
CA TRP A 114 12.68 15.07 -13.44
C TRP A 114 11.46 15.08 -12.49
N MET A 115 10.35 15.72 -12.90
CA MET A 115 9.13 15.77 -12.09
C MET A 115 8.50 14.39 -11.93
N GLY A 116 8.51 13.58 -13.00
CA GLY A 116 8.06 12.19 -12.96
C GLY A 116 8.93 11.33 -12.04
N ALA A 117 10.25 11.54 -12.06
CA ALA A 117 11.17 10.86 -11.16
C ALA A 117 10.92 11.22 -9.68
N VAL A 118 10.72 12.51 -9.37
CA VAL A 118 10.38 12.96 -8.01
C VAL A 118 9.06 12.38 -7.54
N ALA A 119 8.02 12.42 -8.38
CA ALA A 119 6.71 11.85 -8.04
C ALA A 119 6.82 10.34 -7.75
N CYS A 120 7.61 9.61 -8.52
CA CYS A 120 7.91 8.20 -8.27
C CYS A 120 8.62 8.01 -6.92
N VAL A 121 9.68 8.78 -6.64
CA VAL A 121 10.41 8.70 -5.37
C VAL A 121 9.51 9.00 -4.17
N LEU A 122 8.70 10.05 -4.23
CA LEU A 122 7.75 10.40 -3.17
C LEU A 122 6.74 9.27 -2.93
N ASN A 123 6.21 8.68 -4.00
CA ASN A 123 5.29 7.55 -3.91
C ASN A 123 5.97 6.32 -3.28
N VAL A 124 7.21 6.02 -3.67
CA VAL A 124 8.00 4.92 -3.06
C VAL A 124 8.25 5.17 -1.58
N VAL A 125 8.68 6.38 -1.21
CA VAL A 125 8.90 6.78 0.18
C VAL A 125 7.61 6.65 0.99
N GLU A 126 6.48 7.15 0.49
CA GLU A 126 5.18 7.03 1.14
C GLU A 126 4.82 5.55 1.41
N ASN A 127 4.93 4.67 0.41
CA ASN A 127 4.62 3.26 0.57
C ASN A 127 5.55 2.56 1.57
N ILE A 128 6.86 2.86 1.53
CA ILE A 128 7.83 2.33 2.48
C ILE A 128 7.48 2.80 3.89
N SER A 129 7.18 4.08 4.09
CA SER A 129 6.77 4.62 5.38
C SER A 129 5.50 3.92 5.92
N LEU A 130 4.49 3.70 5.07
CA LEU A 130 3.27 2.98 5.46
C LEU A 130 3.54 1.53 5.88
N ILE A 131 4.41 0.81 5.15
CA ILE A 131 4.84 -0.54 5.51
C ILE A 131 5.57 -0.51 6.85
N ILE A 132 6.57 0.36 7.00
CA ILE A 132 7.35 0.45 8.24
C ILE A 132 6.43 0.73 9.42
N LEU A 133 5.56 1.73 9.34
CA LEU A 133 4.63 2.05 10.43
C LEU A 133 3.67 0.90 10.76
N SER A 134 3.28 0.10 9.77
CA SER A 134 2.36 -1.03 9.97
C SER A 134 3.03 -2.25 10.59
N PHE A 135 4.29 -2.52 10.26
CA PHE A 135 5.04 -3.67 10.77
C PHE A 135 5.81 -3.38 12.05
N TRP A 136 6.35 -2.16 12.19
CA TRP A 136 7.11 -1.69 13.36
C TRP A 136 6.24 -0.83 14.27
N THR A 137 5.26 -1.47 14.91
CA THR A 137 4.42 -0.83 15.93
C THR A 137 5.15 -0.76 17.27
N SER A 138 5.33 0.45 17.81
CA SER A 138 6.03 0.70 19.09
C SER A 138 5.43 -0.05 20.29
N SER A 139 4.13 -0.38 20.24
CA SER A 139 3.40 -1.13 21.26
C SER A 139 3.99 -2.52 21.55
N GLN A 140 4.62 -3.18 20.56
CA GLN A 140 5.24 -4.49 20.73
C GLN A 140 6.60 -4.41 21.41
N TYR A 141 7.35 -3.34 21.16
CA TYR A 141 8.67 -3.16 21.75
C TYR A 141 8.54 -2.83 23.23
N TYR A 142 7.61 -1.95 23.62
CA TYR A 142 7.45 -1.56 25.03
C TYR A 142 7.00 -2.73 25.93
N ARG A 143 6.20 -3.66 25.42
CA ARG A 143 5.71 -4.82 26.18
C ARG A 143 6.77 -5.91 26.41
N LYS A 144 7.92 -5.85 25.73
CA LYS A 144 9.01 -6.82 25.89
C LYS A 144 10.04 -6.43 26.96
N TYR A 145 10.02 -5.18 27.44
CA TYR A 145 10.98 -4.65 28.42
C TYR A 145 10.34 -4.36 29.80
N LEU A 146 9.10 -4.80 30.00
CA LEU A 146 8.34 -4.81 31.26
C LEU A 146 7.99 -6.26 31.58
#